data_AF-A0A7W7VI48-F1
#
_entry.id   AF-A0A7W7VI48-F1
#
_cell.length_a   1.000
_cell.length_b   1.000
_cell.length_c   1.000
_cell.angle_alpha   90.00
_cell.angle_beta   90.00
_cell.angle_gamma   90.00
#
_symmetry.space_group_name_H-M   'P 1'
#
loop_
_entity.id
_entity.type
_entity.pdbx_description
1 polymer ?
#
loop_
_entity_poly.entity_id
_entity_poly.type
_entity_poly.pdbx_seq_one_letter_code
_entity_poly.pdbx_strand_id
1 'polypeptide(L)' 'MTTERQAERVREEVADVFAYLLQLADHLDIDLAGALREKVRRNEQRYPVALAKGRADKYDQIHADET' A
#
# COMPACT_ATOMS: atom_id res chain seq x y z
N MET A 1 18.49 -8.59 12.90
CA MET A 1 18.77 -9.29 11.63
C MET A 1 17.88 -10.52 11.59
N THR A 2 16.92 -10.56 10.67
CA THR A 2 16.16 -11.79 10.39
C THR A 2 17.12 -12.81 9.77
N THR A 3 17.10 -14.05 10.25
CA THR A 3 17.87 -15.13 9.64
C THR A 3 17.33 -15.43 8.23
N GLU A 4 18.14 -16.00 7.34
CA GLU A 4 17.73 -16.30 5.96
C GLU A 4 16.42 -17.10 5.92
N ARG A 5 16.28 -18.09 6.80
CA ARG A 5 15.05 -18.88 6.97
C ARG A 5 13.84 -18.05 7.40
N GLN A 6 14.03 -17.02 8.23
CA GLN A 6 12.94 -16.11 8.60
C GLN A 6 12.53 -15.23 7.41
N ALA A 7 13.50 -14.76 6.61
CA ALA A 7 13.21 -13.97 5.41
C ALA A 7 12.47 -14.79 4.33
N GLU A 8 12.83 -16.05 4.15
CA GLU A 8 12.12 -16.98 3.25
C GLU A 8 10.67 -17.18 3.67
N ARG A 9 10.43 -17.48 4.96
CA ARG A 9 9.06 -17.63 5.48
C ARG A 9 8.24 -16.36 5.28
N VAL A 10 8.81 -15.19 5.55
CA VAL A 10 8.11 -13.91 5.30
C VAL A 10 7.76 -13.75 3.83
N ARG A 11 8.67 -14.15 2.91
CA ARG A 11 8.40 -14.10 1.47
C ARG A 11 7.23 -15.00 1.07
N GLU A 12 7.17 -16.21 1.61
CA GLU A 12 6.07 -17.15 1.37
C GLU A 12 4.73 -16.58 1.86
N GLU A 13 4.66 -16.09 3.09
CA GLU A 13 3.43 -15.51 3.65
C GLU A 13 2.95 -14.27 2.88
N VAL A 14 3.89 -13.44 2.41
CA VAL A 14 3.56 -12.28 1.55
C VAL A 14 3.00 -12.74 0.19
N ALA A 15 3.54 -13.82 -0.37
CA ALA A 15 3.03 -14.40 -1.61
C ALA A 15 1.62 -14.98 -1.41
N ASP A 16 1.35 -15.65 -0.29
CA ASP A 16 0.04 -16.21 0.03
C ASP A 16 -1.03 -15.11 0.18
N VAL A 17 -0.72 -14.03 0.88
CA VAL A 17 -1.62 -12.86 0.99
C VAL A 17 -1.91 -12.28 -0.39
N PHE A 18 -0.91 -12.17 -1.26
CA PHE A 18 -1.10 -11.69 -2.62
C PHE A 18 -1.95 -12.65 -3.47
N ALA A 19 -1.75 -13.96 -3.35
CA ALA A 19 -2.53 -14.97 -4.04
C ALA A 19 -4.01 -14.92 -3.65
N TYR A 20 -4.32 -14.81 -2.35
CA TYR A 20 -5.70 -14.64 -1.89
C TYR A 20 -6.33 -13.34 -2.37
N LEU A 21 -5.56 -12.24 -2.42
CA LEU A 21 -6.05 -10.97 -2.95
C LEU A 21 -6.40 -11.06 -4.45
N LEU A 22 -5.56 -11.73 -5.25
CA LEU A 22 -5.83 -11.99 -6.65
C LEU A 22 -7.10 -12.83 -6.83
N GLN A 23 -7.22 -13.92 -6.07
CA GLN A 23 -8.39 -14.80 -6.13
C GLN A 23 -9.67 -14.07 -5.74
N LEU A 24 -9.62 -13.24 -4.69
CA LEU A 24 -10.76 -12.44 -4.25
C LEU A 24 -11.18 -11.42 -5.31
N ALA A 25 -10.22 -10.75 -5.95
CA ALA A 25 -10.51 -9.80 -7.02
C ALA A 25 -11.19 -10.48 -8.21
N ASP A 26 -10.72 -11.67 -8.59
CA ASP A 26 -11.32 -12.50 -9.63
C ASP A 26 -12.76 -12.92 -9.28
N HIS A 27 -12.99 -13.41 -8.06
CA HIS A 27 -14.32 -13.84 -7.62
C HIS A 27 -15.35 -12.70 -7.51
N LEU A 28 -14.88 -11.46 -7.35
CA LEU A 28 -15.72 -10.28 -7.21
C LEU A 28 -15.78 -9.42 -8.48
N ASP A 29 -15.21 -9.89 -9.60
CA ASP A 29 -15.08 -9.15 -10.86
C ASP A 29 -14.44 -7.75 -10.68
N ILE A 30 -13.42 -7.65 -9.84
CA ILE A 30 -12.69 -6.41 -9.57
C ILE A 30 -11.46 -6.31 -10.48
N ASP A 31 -11.37 -5.25 -11.30
CA ASP A 31 -10.10 -4.86 -11.95
C ASP A 31 -9.13 -4.32 -10.88
N LEU A 32 -8.38 -5.23 -10.27
CA LEU A 32 -7.43 -4.92 -9.20
C LEU A 32 -6.32 -3.97 -9.68
N ALA A 33 -5.87 -4.11 -10.92
CA ALA A 33 -4.84 -3.24 -11.49
C ALA A 33 -5.37 -1.82 -11.71
N GLY A 34 -6.60 -1.67 -12.21
CA GLY A 34 -7.30 -0.40 -12.30
C GLY A 34 -7.52 0.24 -10.93
N ALA A 35 -8.00 -0.52 -9.96
CA ALA A 35 -8.21 -0.07 -8.59
C ALA A 35 -6.91 0.43 -7.93
N LEU A 36 -5.79 -0.26 -8.17
CA LEU A 36 -4.47 0.15 -7.68
C LEU A 36 -4.02 1.46 -8.34
N ARG A 37 -4.11 1.59 -9.67
CA ARG A 37 -3.76 2.83 -10.39
C ARG A 37 -4.55 4.03 -9.86
N GLU A 38 -5.86 3.87 -9.70
CA GLU A 38 -6.72 4.93 -9.17
C GLU A 38 -6.39 5.24 -7.69
N LYS A 39 -6.06 4.23 -6.88
CA LYS A 39 -5.62 4.43 -5.50
C LYS A 39 -4.30 5.21 -5.43
N VAL A 40 -3.32 4.90 -6.28
CA VAL A 40 -2.05 5.63 -6.38
C VAL A 40 -2.30 7.08 -6.77
N ARG A 41 -3.09 7.32 -7.83
CA ARG A 41 -3.47 8.68 -8.25
C ARG A 41 -4.12 9.50 -7.13
N ARG A 42 -5.04 8.89 -6.36
CA ARG A 42 -5.64 9.56 -5.19
C ARG A 42 -4.63 9.80 -4.07
N ASN A 43 -3.69 8.89 -3.86
CA ASN A 43 -2.65 9.07 -2.85
C ASN A 43 -1.70 10.21 -3.24
N GLU A 44 -1.34 10.36 -4.52
CA GLU A 44 -0.52 11.48 -5.01
C GLU A 44 -1.20 12.84 -4.78
N GLN A 45 -2.53 12.90 -4.91
CA GLN A 45 -3.30 14.10 -4.58
C GLN A 45 -3.39 14.37 -3.07
N ARG A 46 -3.34 13.31 -2.25
CA ARG A 46 -3.43 13.39 -0.78
C ARG A 46 -2.08 13.59 -0.09
N TYR A 47 -0.98 13.25 -0.75
CA TYR A 47 0.38 13.30 -0.23
C TYR A 47 1.33 13.93 -1.25
N PRO A 48 1.39 15.26 -1.35
CA PRO A 48 2.43 15.92 -2.11
C PRO A 48 3.79 15.44 -1.62
N VAL A 49 4.69 15.05 -2.54
CA VAL A 49 6.02 14.45 -2.24
C VAL A 49 6.85 15.32 -1.28
N ALA A 50 6.58 16.63 -1.24
CA ALA A 50 7.20 17.58 -0.30
C ALA A 50 6.85 17.35 1.18
N LEU A 51 5.73 16.69 1.50
CA LEU A 51 5.21 16.53 2.87
C LEU A 51 5.24 15.08 3.40
N ALA A 52 5.47 14.09 2.53
CA ALA A 52 5.26 12.67 2.84
C ALA A 52 6.53 11.82 2.80
N LYS A 53 7.73 12.42 2.72
CA LYS A 53 8.99 11.66 2.80
C LYS A 53 9.30 11.30 4.26
N GLY A 54 8.90 10.10 4.66
CA GLY A 54 9.29 9.50 5.96
C GLY A 54 8.27 9.57 7.09
N ARG A 55 6.98 9.85 6.80
CA ARG A 55 5.91 9.84 7.81
C ARG A 55 4.73 8.99 7.35
N ALA A 56 4.23 8.15 8.25
CA ALA A 56 3.05 7.28 8.05
C ALA A 56 1.77 7.95 8.57
N ASP A 57 1.70 9.28 8.52
CA ASP A 57 0.60 10.05 9.09
C ASP A 57 -0.63 9.94 8.17
N LYS A 58 -1.81 9.76 8.78
CA LYS A 58 -3.08 9.73 8.06
C LYS A 58 -3.49 11.16 7.65
N TYR A 59 -4.29 11.23 6.58
CA TYR A 59 -4.73 12.47 5.91
C TYR A 59 -5.51 13.47 6.80
N ASP A 60 -5.98 13.03 7.96
CA ASP A 60 -6.70 13.77 8.98
C ASP A 60 -5.78 14.51 9.97
N GLN A 61 -4.46 14.37 9.84
CA GLN A 61 -3.46 15.00 10.72
C GLN A 61 -2.48 15.94 9.99
N ILE A 62 -2.63 16.12 8.68
CA ILE A 62 -1.82 17.09 7.91
C ILE A 62 -2.47 18.48 8.07
N HIS A 63 -2.15 19.16 9.15
CA HIS A 63 -2.37 20.60 9.24
C HIS A 63 -1.25 21.30 8.48
N ALA A 64 -1.59 22.12 7.49
CA ALA A 64 -0.65 23.12 7.00
C ALA A 64 -0.38 24.05 8.19
N ASP A 65 0.87 24.10 8.67
CA ASP A 65 1.28 25.19 9.53
C ASP A 65 1.11 26.48 8.70
N GLU A 66 0.03 27.20 8.98
CA GLU A 66 -0.11 28.59 8.59
C GLU A 66 0.86 29.40 9.45
N THR A 67 1.98 29.76 8.82
CA THR A 67 2.92 30.85 9.17
C THR A 67 3.78 30.70 10.42
#